data_AF-A0A9P6D1R3-F1
#
_entry.id   AF-A0A9P6D1R3-F1
#
_cell.length_a   1.000
_cell.length_b   1.000
_cell.length_c   1.000
_cell.angle_alpha   90.00
_cell.angle_beta   90.00
_cell.angle_gamma   90.00
#
_symmetry.space_group_name_H-M   'P 1'
#
loop_
_entity.id
_entity.type
_entity.pdbx_description
1 polymer ?
#
loop_
_entity_poly.entity_id
_entity_poly.type
_entity_poly.pdbx_seq_one_letter_code
_entity_poly.pdbx_strand_id
1 'polypeptide(L)'
;MKKKKKRAREEGEEGGLKKGVPEEEEDEEEKEARTRRVIRSNNFTQQTNALDVDKHMMAYIEENLKIRSRPKEESDDEGGPSIDPQEALYNIADRWKVDKQKPTTDVGSVTNSLTMLTAIPEVDLGMDTRLKNIEDTEKAKRVVAEGRQERKKTNNDEEHLVASRFYRPNLRAKSDADVLRDAKLEAMGMPPQDDSPRRSNHERTQMATDEMVMERFKKRMRK
;
A
#
# COMPACT_ATOMS: atom_id res chain seq x y z
N MET A 1 -39.56 -21.65 64.67
CA MET A 1 -38.21 -21.04 64.74
C MET A 1 -37.86 -20.46 63.37
N LYS A 2 -37.50 -19.17 63.30
CA LYS A 2 -37.15 -18.47 62.04
C LYS A 2 -35.63 -18.52 61.84
N LYS A 3 -35.13 -19.01 60.71
CA LYS A 3 -33.73 -18.78 60.30
C LYS A 3 -33.68 -17.74 59.20
N LYS A 4 -33.09 -16.59 59.54
CA LYS A 4 -32.82 -15.45 58.66
C LYS A 4 -31.57 -15.72 57.81
N LYS A 5 -31.66 -15.28 56.56
CA LYS A 5 -30.61 -15.21 55.52
C LYS A 5 -29.46 -14.29 55.99
N LYS A 6 -28.22 -14.77 55.97
CA LYS A 6 -27.02 -13.93 56.18
C LYS A 6 -26.36 -13.66 54.82
N ARG A 7 -26.17 -12.37 54.52
CA ARG A 7 -25.61 -11.82 53.27
C ARG A 7 -24.15 -12.23 53.08
N ALA A 8 -23.74 -12.43 51.83
CA ALA A 8 -22.35 -12.59 51.44
C ALA A 8 -21.60 -11.27 51.65
N ARG A 9 -20.38 -11.38 52.19
CA ARG A 9 -19.42 -10.31 52.44
C ARG A 9 -18.65 -10.05 51.14
N GLU A 10 -18.54 -8.79 50.75
CA GLU A 10 -17.56 -8.32 49.78
C GLU A 10 -16.16 -8.56 50.34
N GLU A 11 -15.36 -9.36 49.64
CA GLU A 11 -13.91 -9.33 49.76
C GLU A 11 -13.36 -8.89 48.41
N GLY A 12 -12.58 -7.81 48.48
CA GLY A 12 -12.12 -7.03 47.36
C GLY A 12 -10.99 -7.65 46.58
N GLU A 13 -10.50 -6.83 45.66
CA GLU A 13 -9.41 -7.07 44.74
C GLU A 13 -8.17 -7.68 45.40
N GLU A 14 -7.88 -8.94 45.10
CA GLU A 14 -6.53 -9.47 45.17
C GLU A 14 -6.00 -9.63 43.74
N GLY A 15 -5.24 -8.62 43.30
CA GLY A 15 -4.33 -8.73 42.17
C GLY A 15 -3.13 -9.60 42.56
N GLY A 16 -3.03 -10.78 41.95
CA GLY A 16 -1.89 -11.67 42.07
C GLY A 16 -1.90 -12.75 40.99
N LEU A 17 -0.74 -13.04 40.38
CA LEU A 17 -0.59 -14.16 39.44
C LEU A 17 -0.93 -15.46 40.17
N LYS A 18 -1.99 -16.15 39.73
CA LYS A 18 -2.35 -17.48 40.23
C LYS A 18 -1.22 -18.47 39.91
N LYS A 19 -0.85 -19.25 40.94
CA LYS A 19 0.05 -20.40 40.86
C LYS A 19 -0.45 -21.38 39.79
N GLY A 20 0.45 -21.80 38.91
CA GLY A 20 0.17 -22.63 37.73
C GLY A 20 -0.69 -23.85 38.03
N VAL A 21 -1.67 -24.06 37.15
CA VAL A 21 -2.53 -25.25 37.08
C VAL A 21 -1.66 -26.44 36.64
N PRO A 22 -1.80 -27.64 37.22
CA PRO A 22 -1.07 -28.81 36.76
C PRO A 22 -1.44 -29.09 35.30
N GLU A 23 -0.43 -29.42 34.51
CA GLU A 23 -0.56 -29.80 33.11
C GLU A 23 -1.24 -31.17 33.05
N GLU A 24 -2.57 -31.16 33.17
CA GLU A 24 -3.40 -32.25 32.67
C GLU A 24 -3.46 -32.09 31.15
N GLU A 25 -3.24 -33.20 30.44
CA GLU A 25 -3.37 -33.33 28.99
C GLU A 25 -4.85 -33.11 28.59
N GLU A 26 -5.34 -31.88 28.74
CA GLU A 26 -6.57 -31.42 28.13
C GLU A 26 -6.29 -31.26 26.63
N ASP A 27 -7.01 -32.06 25.83
CA ASP A 27 -7.01 -32.08 24.38
C ASP A 27 -6.93 -30.66 23.81
N GLU A 28 -6.02 -30.42 22.87
CA GLU A 28 -5.82 -29.12 22.20
C GLU A 28 -7.13 -28.56 21.63
N GLU A 29 -8.05 -29.45 21.28
CA GLU A 29 -9.38 -29.16 20.75
C GLU A 29 -10.29 -28.45 21.78
N GLU A 30 -10.19 -28.79 23.07
CA GLU A 30 -11.02 -28.16 24.12
C GLU A 30 -10.48 -26.77 24.50
N LYS A 31 -9.14 -26.60 24.45
CA LYS A 31 -8.49 -25.30 24.62
C LYS A 31 -8.86 -24.36 23.48
N GLU A 32 -8.84 -24.84 22.23
CA GLU A 32 -9.32 -24.06 21.09
C GLU A 32 -10.81 -23.74 21.15
N ALA A 33 -11.65 -24.65 21.67
CA ALA A 33 -13.07 -24.39 21.84
C ALA A 33 -13.32 -23.30 22.89
N ARG A 34 -12.58 -23.31 24.01
CA ARG A 34 -12.65 -22.26 25.06
C ARG A 34 -12.12 -20.93 24.54
N THR A 35 -11.00 -20.89 23.83
CA THR A 35 -10.47 -19.63 23.25
C THR A 35 -11.42 -19.08 22.18
N ARG A 36 -11.97 -19.91 21.29
CA ARG A 36 -13.00 -19.49 20.33
C ARG A 36 -14.28 -19.00 21.02
N ARG A 37 -14.66 -19.58 22.15
CA ARG A 37 -15.82 -19.14 22.94
C ARG A 37 -15.56 -17.78 23.61
N VAL A 38 -14.39 -17.57 24.18
CA VAL A 38 -13.97 -16.29 24.80
C VAL A 38 -13.83 -15.21 23.73
N ILE A 39 -13.23 -15.52 22.59
CA ILE A 39 -13.12 -14.60 21.43
C ILE A 39 -14.53 -14.28 20.89
N ARG A 40 -15.43 -15.25 20.80
CA ARG A 40 -16.82 -15.03 20.38
C ARG A 40 -17.64 -14.24 21.42
N SER A 41 -17.40 -14.41 22.72
CA SER A 41 -18.10 -13.65 23.76
C SER A 41 -17.57 -12.22 23.94
N ASN A 42 -16.27 -11.98 23.74
CA ASN A 42 -15.69 -10.63 23.84
C ASN A 42 -15.86 -9.79 22.57
N ASN A 43 -15.90 -10.40 21.37
CA ASN A 43 -15.99 -9.66 20.11
C ASN A 43 -17.43 -9.44 19.62
N PHE A 44 -18.45 -10.08 20.23
CA PHE A 44 -19.83 -9.92 19.77
C PHE A 44 -20.50 -8.62 20.25
N THR A 45 -20.05 -8.02 21.34
CA THR A 45 -20.71 -6.86 21.96
C THR A 45 -19.89 -5.55 21.92
N GLN A 46 -18.65 -5.57 21.40
CA GLN A 46 -17.81 -4.37 21.32
C GLN A 46 -17.96 -3.58 20.01
N GLN A 47 -18.67 -4.13 19.00
CA GLN A 47 -18.90 -3.45 17.71
C GLN A 47 -20.24 -2.72 17.60
N THR A 48 -21.13 -2.82 18.59
CA THR A 48 -22.16 -1.81 18.74
C THR A 48 -21.49 -0.61 19.37
N ASN A 49 -21.02 0.33 18.54
CA ASN A 49 -20.84 1.72 18.94
C ASN A 49 -22.13 2.08 19.68
N ALA A 50 -22.10 2.07 21.01
CA ALA A 50 -23.21 2.49 21.83
C ALA A 50 -23.29 4.00 21.61
N LEU A 51 -23.89 4.37 20.47
CA LEU A 51 -24.30 5.72 20.16
C LEU A 51 -25.15 6.12 21.35
N ASP A 52 -24.58 6.98 22.17
CA ASP A 52 -25.19 7.48 23.38
C ASP A 52 -26.52 8.13 22.98
N VAL A 53 -27.61 7.38 23.10
CA VAL A 53 -28.96 7.80 22.71
C VAL A 53 -29.31 9.08 23.47
N ASP A 54 -28.80 9.19 24.69
CA ASP A 54 -28.97 10.33 25.56
C ASP A 54 -28.29 11.59 25.00
N LYS A 55 -27.20 11.48 24.24
CA LYS A 55 -26.55 12.66 23.62
C LYS A 55 -27.45 13.35 22.61
N HIS A 56 -28.10 12.58 21.73
CA HIS A 56 -29.03 13.15 20.75
C HIS A 56 -30.35 13.58 21.40
N MET A 57 -30.81 12.86 22.41
CA MET A 57 -32.01 13.22 23.18
C MET A 57 -31.80 14.53 23.95
N MET A 58 -30.64 14.71 24.60
CA MET A 58 -30.27 15.95 25.29
C MET A 58 -30.14 17.12 24.32
N ALA A 59 -29.50 16.92 23.16
CA ALA A 59 -29.40 17.95 22.13
C ALA A 59 -30.78 18.40 21.62
N TYR A 60 -31.71 17.46 21.42
CA TYR A 60 -33.09 17.76 21.02
C TYR A 60 -33.86 18.51 22.11
N ILE A 61 -33.69 18.14 23.38
CA ILE A 61 -34.30 18.84 24.51
C ILE A 61 -33.77 20.28 24.60
N GLU A 62 -32.45 20.48 24.49
CA GLU A 62 -31.81 21.81 24.49
C GLU A 62 -32.30 22.69 23.32
N GLU A 63 -32.39 22.13 22.12
CA GLU A 63 -32.91 22.83 20.94
C GLU A 63 -34.37 23.25 21.11
N ASN A 64 -35.23 22.35 21.59
CA ASN A 64 -36.64 22.66 21.82
C ASN A 64 -36.85 23.64 22.98
N LEU A 65 -36.04 23.57 24.05
CA LEU A 65 -36.04 24.56 25.11
C LEU A 65 -35.62 25.93 24.59
N LYS A 66 -34.63 26.00 23.70
CA LYS A 66 -34.18 27.26 23.07
C LYS A 66 -35.20 27.86 22.11
N ILE A 67 -35.94 27.02 21.38
CA ILE A 67 -37.02 27.46 20.49
C ILE A 67 -38.21 27.99 21.32
N ARG A 68 -38.54 27.31 22.42
CA ARG A 68 -39.66 27.69 23.32
C ARG A 68 -39.33 28.83 24.27
N SER A 69 -38.07 29.07 24.58
CA SER A 69 -37.62 30.16 25.46
C SER A 69 -37.48 31.51 24.77
N ARG A 70 -37.65 31.57 23.44
CA ARG A 70 -37.75 32.86 22.73
C ARG A 70 -39.10 33.50 23.10
N PRO A 71 -39.12 34.68 23.74
CA PRO A 71 -40.35 35.43 23.92
C PRO A 71 -40.87 35.83 22.53
N LYS A 72 -42.17 35.64 22.33
CA LYS A 72 -42.87 36.07 21.12
C LYS A 72 -43.01 37.59 21.17
N GLU A 73 -42.02 38.31 20.67
CA GLU A 73 -42.15 39.76 20.45
C GLU A 73 -42.86 39.98 19.12
N GLU A 74 -44.12 40.42 19.24
CA GLU A 74 -44.83 41.17 18.20
C GLU A 74 -44.44 42.66 18.32
N SER A 75 -44.56 43.37 17.20
CA SER A 75 -44.61 44.82 17.00
C SER A 75 -43.31 45.57 16.63
N ASP A 76 -43.39 46.11 15.41
CA ASP A 76 -43.05 47.48 15.01
C ASP A 76 -41.74 47.79 14.26
N ASP A 77 -42.03 48.39 13.09
CA ASP A 77 -41.37 49.50 12.39
C ASP A 77 -40.39 49.25 11.25
N GLU A 78 -40.76 49.89 10.13
CA GLU A 78 -39.95 50.10 8.95
C GLU A 78 -38.69 50.90 9.29
N GLY A 79 -37.54 50.29 9.10
CA GLY A 79 -36.25 50.95 9.11
C GLY A 79 -35.19 49.90 8.84
N GLY A 80 -34.43 50.06 7.75
CA GLY A 80 -33.39 49.10 7.36
C GLY A 80 -32.52 48.69 8.56
N PRO A 81 -32.04 47.42 8.61
CA PRO A 81 -31.51 46.85 9.82
C PRO A 81 -30.39 47.74 10.36
N SER A 82 -30.60 48.29 11.55
CA SER A 82 -29.54 48.87 12.36
C SER A 82 -28.61 47.73 12.74
N ILE A 83 -27.68 47.42 11.85
CA ILE A 83 -26.67 46.39 12.07
C ILE A 83 -25.87 46.86 13.28
N ASP A 84 -25.90 46.06 14.35
CA ASP A 84 -25.07 46.26 15.52
C ASP A 84 -23.62 46.45 15.05
N PRO A 85 -22.89 47.50 15.46
CA PRO A 85 -21.50 47.70 15.05
C PRO A 85 -20.61 46.48 15.26
N GLN A 86 -20.95 45.61 16.23
CA GLN A 86 -20.26 44.33 16.41
C GLN A 86 -20.61 43.30 15.34
N GLU A 87 -21.86 43.23 14.89
CA GLU A 87 -22.32 42.31 13.84
C GLU A 87 -21.83 42.73 12.44
N ALA A 88 -21.69 44.03 12.20
CA ALA A 88 -21.13 44.57 10.96
C ALA A 88 -19.69 44.08 10.67
N LEU A 89 -18.90 43.82 11.72
CA LEU A 89 -17.53 43.32 11.60
C LEU A 89 -17.47 41.86 11.11
N TYR A 90 -18.54 41.08 11.29
CA TYR A 90 -18.63 39.69 10.84
C TYR A 90 -19.17 39.54 9.42
N ASN A 91 -19.66 40.62 8.81
CA ASN A 91 -20.11 40.64 7.42
C ASN A 91 -18.91 40.72 6.46
N ILE A 92 -18.33 39.57 6.15
CA ILE A 92 -17.27 39.43 5.15
C ILE A 92 -17.87 39.66 3.75
N ALA A 93 -17.20 40.49 2.93
CA ALA A 93 -17.62 40.77 1.55
C ALA A 93 -17.69 39.48 0.72
N ASP A 94 -18.67 39.38 -0.19
CA ASP A 94 -18.97 38.15 -0.94
C ASP A 94 -17.77 37.58 -1.70
N ARG A 95 -16.90 38.44 -2.22
CA ARG A 95 -15.62 38.06 -2.86
C ARG A 95 -14.65 37.27 -1.98
N TRP A 96 -14.84 37.27 -0.66
CA TRP A 96 -13.98 36.62 0.36
C TRP A 96 -14.73 35.52 1.09
N LYS A 97 -16.02 35.31 0.78
CA LYS A 97 -16.77 34.13 1.21
C LYS A 97 -16.24 32.96 0.40
N VAL A 98 -15.24 32.27 0.95
CA VAL A 98 -14.84 30.97 0.43
C VAL A 98 -16.03 30.05 0.66
N ASP A 99 -16.63 29.57 -0.43
CA ASP A 99 -17.64 28.52 -0.36
C ASP A 99 -17.08 27.42 0.53
N LYS A 100 -17.76 27.19 1.67
CA LYS A 100 -17.45 26.05 2.54
C LYS A 100 -17.75 24.81 1.71
N GLN A 101 -16.76 24.37 0.92
CA GLN A 101 -16.70 23.03 0.38
C GLN A 101 -17.05 22.15 1.57
N LYS A 102 -18.15 21.40 1.45
CA LYS A 102 -18.62 20.48 2.48
C LYS A 102 -17.38 19.80 3.07
N PRO A 103 -17.21 19.78 4.40
CA PRO A 103 -16.07 19.08 4.98
C PRO A 103 -16.10 17.69 4.37
N THR A 104 -15.04 17.33 3.66
CA THR A 104 -14.82 16.00 3.14
C THR A 104 -14.70 15.09 4.35
N THR A 105 -15.84 14.71 4.92
CA THR A 105 -15.97 13.75 6.03
C THR A 105 -15.54 12.34 5.60
N ASP A 106 -15.04 12.20 4.37
CA ASP A 106 -14.76 10.93 3.73
C ASP A 106 -13.31 10.48 3.87
N VAL A 107 -12.40 11.28 4.45
CA VAL A 107 -11.02 10.81 4.71
C VAL A 107 -10.92 9.80 5.87
N GLY A 108 -12.00 9.61 6.64
CA GLY A 108 -12.05 8.65 7.77
C GLY A 108 -13.23 7.68 7.75
N SER A 109 -14.07 7.69 6.71
CA SER A 109 -15.17 6.74 6.63
C SER A 109 -14.63 5.35 6.31
N VAL A 110 -14.95 4.36 7.16
CA VAL A 110 -14.63 2.94 6.95
C VAL A 110 -15.12 2.48 5.57
N THR A 111 -16.20 3.09 5.06
CA THR A 111 -16.72 2.82 3.72
C THR A 111 -15.80 3.33 2.61
N ASN A 112 -15.17 4.50 2.76
CA ASN A 112 -14.23 5.03 1.76
C ASN A 112 -12.91 4.24 1.77
N SER A 113 -12.42 3.86 2.96
CA SER A 113 -11.27 2.95 3.03
C SER A 113 -11.60 1.58 2.44
N LEU A 114 -12.80 1.06 2.65
CA LEU A 114 -13.23 -0.20 2.06
C LEU A 114 -13.35 -0.09 0.54
N THR A 115 -13.86 1.01 -0.01
CA THR A 115 -13.89 1.23 -1.46
C THR A 115 -12.49 1.38 -2.03
N MET A 116 -11.59 2.14 -1.39
CA MET A 116 -10.19 2.24 -1.81
C MET A 116 -9.45 0.89 -1.77
N LEU A 117 -9.82 0.01 -0.83
CA LEU A 117 -9.24 -1.33 -0.69
C LEU A 117 -9.85 -2.35 -1.65
N THR A 118 -11.15 -2.24 -1.96
CA THR A 118 -11.89 -3.27 -2.73
C THR A 118 -12.11 -2.89 -4.19
N ALA A 119 -12.11 -1.60 -4.53
CA ALA A 119 -12.43 -1.11 -5.85
C ALA A 119 -11.57 0.12 -6.18
N ILE A 120 -10.52 -0.08 -6.98
CA ILE A 120 -9.96 1.05 -7.73
C ILE A 120 -11.02 1.38 -8.79
N PRO A 121 -11.66 2.56 -8.74
CA PRO A 121 -12.52 2.97 -9.84
C PRO A 121 -11.62 3.10 -11.07
N GLU A 122 -11.84 2.22 -12.05
CA GLU A 122 -11.19 2.34 -13.35
C GLU A 122 -11.71 3.61 -14.01
N VAL A 123 -10.80 4.56 -14.24
CA VAL A 123 -11.08 5.75 -15.03
C VAL A 123 -10.32 5.53 -16.33
N ASP A 124 -11.05 5.30 -17.42
CA ASP A 124 -10.46 5.17 -18.73
C ASP A 124 -9.80 6.49 -19.13
N LEU A 125 -8.47 6.54 -19.02
CA LEU A 125 -7.65 7.69 -19.40
C LEU A 125 -7.63 7.96 -20.92
N GLY A 126 -8.32 7.13 -21.71
CA GLY A 126 -8.36 7.19 -23.16
C GLY A 126 -7.14 6.56 -23.85
N MET A 127 -7.28 6.27 -25.14
CA MET A 127 -6.20 5.67 -25.94
C MET A 127 -5.01 6.63 -26.14
N ASP A 128 -5.28 7.93 -26.24
CA ASP A 128 -4.25 8.94 -26.52
C ASP A 128 -3.24 9.08 -25.38
N THR A 129 -3.68 9.00 -24.12
CA THR A 129 -2.78 9.04 -22.95
C THR A 129 -1.92 7.78 -22.89
N ARG A 130 -2.50 6.62 -23.22
CA ARG A 130 -1.76 5.36 -23.35
C ARG A 130 -0.71 5.44 -24.46
N LEU A 131 -1.05 5.98 -25.62
CA LEU A 131 -0.13 6.15 -26.75
C LEU A 131 1.00 7.11 -26.40
N LYS A 132 0.71 8.24 -25.75
CA LYS A 132 1.73 9.18 -25.27
C LYS A 132 2.69 8.53 -24.27
N ASN A 133 2.18 7.74 -23.32
CA ASN A 133 3.03 7.02 -22.38
C ASN A 133 3.90 5.96 -23.08
N ILE A 134 3.38 5.29 -24.11
CA ILE A 134 4.16 4.35 -24.93
C ILE A 134 5.27 5.11 -25.66
N GLU A 135 4.98 6.23 -26.30
CA GLU A 135 5.98 7.06 -26.99
C GLU A 135 7.07 7.57 -26.03
N ASP A 136 6.67 8.11 -24.88
CA ASP A 136 7.61 8.66 -23.89
C ASP A 136 8.53 7.56 -23.33
N THR A 137 7.98 6.37 -23.02
CA THR A 137 8.77 5.24 -22.53
C THR A 137 9.66 4.62 -23.60
N GLU A 138 9.22 4.58 -24.86
CA GLU A 138 10.04 4.15 -26.00
C GLU A 138 11.21 5.12 -26.22
N LYS A 139 10.96 6.43 -26.20
CA LYS A 139 11.99 7.46 -26.35
C LYS A 139 13.02 7.38 -25.23
N ALA A 140 12.57 7.26 -23.97
CA ALA A 140 13.47 7.10 -22.84
C ALA A 140 14.30 5.82 -22.94
N LYS A 141 13.69 4.70 -23.34
CA LYS A 141 14.39 3.43 -23.56
C LYS A 141 15.44 3.55 -24.67
N ARG A 142 15.12 4.25 -25.76
CA ARG A 142 16.05 4.51 -26.87
C ARG A 142 17.26 5.30 -26.40
N VAL A 143 17.07 6.39 -25.65
CA VAL A 143 18.17 7.20 -25.10
C VAL A 143 19.07 6.37 -24.18
N VAL A 144 18.50 5.53 -23.32
CA VAL A 144 19.29 4.64 -22.44
C VAL A 144 20.07 3.60 -23.24
N ALA A 145 19.48 3.04 -24.31
CA ALA A 145 20.13 2.08 -25.17
C ALA A 145 21.28 2.74 -25.96
N GLU A 146 21.05 3.91 -26.55
CA GLU A 146 22.06 4.70 -27.28
C GLU A 146 23.21 5.09 -26.33
N GLY A 147 22.91 5.61 -25.14
CA GLY A 147 23.92 5.95 -24.13
C GLY A 147 24.71 4.73 -23.62
N ARG A 148 24.13 3.53 -23.60
CA ARG A 148 24.88 2.28 -23.30
C ARG A 148 25.76 1.84 -24.47
N GLN A 149 25.33 2.05 -25.71
CA GLN A 149 26.12 1.71 -26.89
C GLN A 149 27.29 2.67 -27.08
N GLU A 150 27.10 3.96 -26.81
CA GLU A 150 28.18 4.96 -26.82
C GLU A 150 29.26 4.63 -25.80
N ARG A 151 28.87 4.27 -24.56
CA ARG A 151 29.81 3.82 -23.50
C ARG A 151 30.56 2.53 -23.82
N LYS A 152 30.02 1.67 -24.69
CA LYS A 152 30.70 0.44 -25.13
C LYS A 152 31.77 0.70 -26.20
N LYS A 153 31.69 1.84 -26.91
CA LYS A 153 32.60 2.21 -27.99
C LYS A 153 33.77 3.09 -27.54
N THR A 154 33.69 3.68 -26.34
CA THR A 154 34.83 4.42 -25.78
C THR A 154 35.93 3.44 -25.41
N ASN A 155 36.99 3.44 -26.22
CA ASN A 155 38.24 2.68 -26.13
C ASN A 155 38.48 1.96 -24.78
N ASN A 156 38.40 0.61 -24.83
CA ASN A 156 38.73 -0.30 -23.73
C ASN A 156 40.14 -0.11 -23.16
N ASP A 157 41.02 0.60 -23.88
CA ASP A 157 42.41 0.84 -23.49
C ASP A 157 42.52 1.52 -22.12
N GLU A 158 41.65 2.50 -21.81
CA GLU A 158 41.65 3.15 -20.50
C GLU A 158 41.18 2.19 -19.39
N GLU A 159 40.20 1.32 -19.65
CA GLU A 159 39.73 0.33 -18.68
C GLU A 159 40.80 -0.73 -18.40
N HIS A 160 41.57 -1.14 -19.42
CA HIS A 160 42.73 -2.00 -19.27
C HIS A 160 43.86 -1.34 -18.48
N LEU A 161 44.12 -0.04 -18.69
CA LEU A 161 45.10 0.74 -17.94
C LEU A 161 44.67 0.98 -16.47
N VAL A 162 43.38 1.14 -16.21
CA VAL A 162 42.84 1.24 -14.84
C VAL A 162 42.91 -0.11 -14.14
N ALA A 163 42.65 -1.21 -14.84
CA ALA A 163 42.74 -2.57 -14.27
C ALA A 163 44.19 -3.04 -13.99
N SER A 164 45.17 -2.49 -14.70
CA SER A 164 46.60 -2.72 -14.37
C SER A 164 47.05 -1.88 -13.18
N ARG A 165 46.50 -0.67 -13.01
CA ARG A 165 46.75 0.20 -11.84
C ARG A 165 46.03 -0.27 -10.58
N PHE A 166 44.80 -0.75 -10.71
CA PHE A 166 43.99 -1.28 -9.62
C PHE A 166 43.71 -2.76 -9.87
N TYR A 167 44.28 -3.63 -9.03
CA TYR A 167 44.14 -5.08 -9.17
C TYR A 167 42.66 -5.50 -9.20
N ARG A 168 42.17 -5.84 -10.39
CA ARG A 168 40.83 -6.38 -10.64
C ARG A 168 40.95 -7.88 -11.00
N PRO A 169 40.79 -8.81 -10.04
CA PRO A 169 41.05 -10.24 -10.27
C PRO A 169 40.13 -10.89 -11.31
N ASN A 170 38.98 -10.27 -11.62
CA ASN A 170 38.00 -10.81 -12.57
C ASN A 170 38.09 -10.21 -13.98
N LEU A 171 39.02 -9.26 -14.21
CA LEU A 171 39.23 -8.68 -15.54
C LEU A 171 40.36 -9.45 -16.23
N ARG A 172 40.00 -10.41 -17.08
CA ARG A 172 40.97 -11.11 -17.94
C ARG A 172 41.21 -10.29 -19.20
N ALA A 173 42.43 -9.80 -19.39
CA ALA A 173 42.84 -9.27 -20.69
C ALA A 173 42.77 -10.40 -21.74
N LYS A 174 42.22 -10.12 -22.91
CA LYS A 174 42.20 -11.06 -24.04
C LYS A 174 43.64 -11.36 -24.47
N SER A 175 43.93 -12.61 -24.86
CA SER A 175 45.26 -12.94 -25.38
C SER A 175 45.43 -12.41 -26.81
N ASP A 176 46.67 -12.19 -27.25
CA ASP A 176 46.97 -11.70 -28.61
C ASP A 176 46.40 -12.63 -29.71
N ALA A 177 46.34 -13.94 -29.42
CA ALA A 177 45.70 -14.92 -30.29
C ALA A 177 44.17 -14.71 -30.41
N ASP A 178 43.51 -14.32 -29.32
CA ASP A 178 42.07 -14.04 -29.31
C ASP A 178 41.76 -12.76 -30.07
N VAL A 179 42.60 -11.73 -29.92
CA VAL A 179 42.48 -10.46 -30.66
C VAL A 179 42.62 -10.68 -32.16
N LEU A 180 43.58 -11.49 -32.60
CA LEU A 180 43.75 -11.82 -34.02
C LEU A 180 42.59 -12.64 -34.58
N ARG A 181 42.02 -13.56 -33.79
CA ARG A 181 40.84 -14.32 -34.18
C ARG A 181 39.61 -13.43 -34.34
N ASP A 182 39.39 -12.53 -33.38
CA ASP A 182 38.28 -11.57 -33.40
C ASP A 182 38.40 -10.62 -34.61
N ALA A 183 39.61 -10.09 -34.87
CA ALA A 183 39.88 -9.24 -36.04
C ALA A 183 39.63 -9.97 -37.37
N LYS A 184 39.95 -11.27 -37.45
CA LYS A 184 39.67 -12.11 -38.63
C LYS A 184 38.16 -12.31 -38.84
N LEU A 185 37.38 -12.47 -37.78
CA LEU A 185 35.92 -12.59 -37.85
C LEU A 185 35.26 -11.27 -38.29
N GLU A 186 35.74 -10.15 -37.75
CA GLU A 186 35.26 -8.82 -38.13
C GLU A 186 35.56 -8.51 -39.60
N ALA A 187 36.74 -8.90 -40.10
CA ALA A 187 37.08 -8.79 -41.52
C ALA A 187 36.18 -9.66 -42.43
N MET A 188 35.59 -10.74 -41.90
CA MET A 188 34.60 -11.58 -42.59
C MET A 188 33.16 -11.10 -42.40
N GLY A 189 32.94 -9.94 -41.73
CA GLY A 189 31.62 -9.38 -41.48
C GLY A 189 30.81 -10.13 -40.42
N MET A 190 31.46 -10.97 -39.59
CA MET A 190 30.83 -11.66 -38.47
C MET A 190 31.14 -10.92 -37.15
N PRO A 191 30.17 -10.83 -36.22
CA PRO A 191 30.41 -10.19 -34.93
C PRO A 191 31.45 -10.98 -34.11
N PRO A 192 32.34 -10.31 -33.36
CA PRO A 192 33.30 -10.97 -32.50
C PRO A 192 32.57 -11.83 -31.45
N GLN A 193 33.05 -13.06 -31.23
CA GLN A 193 32.50 -13.93 -30.20
C GLN A 193 32.97 -13.42 -28.83
N ASP A 194 32.07 -12.83 -28.06
CA ASP A 194 32.32 -12.51 -26.66
C ASP A 194 32.44 -13.82 -25.87
N ASP A 195 33.68 -14.30 -25.72
CA ASP A 195 34.05 -15.37 -24.78
C ASP A 195 33.97 -14.86 -23.32
N SER A 196 32.84 -14.26 -22.95
CA SER A 196 32.49 -14.04 -21.55
C SER A 196 32.29 -15.41 -20.89
N PRO A 197 32.97 -15.72 -19.78
CA PRO A 197 32.72 -16.98 -19.08
C PRO A 197 31.30 -16.94 -18.51
N ARG A 198 30.39 -17.56 -19.25
CA ARG A 198 29.12 -18.16 -18.81
C ARG A 198 28.13 -17.21 -18.11
N ARG A 199 27.45 -16.39 -18.92
CA ARG A 199 26.03 -16.09 -18.71
C ARG A 199 25.10 -17.04 -19.49
N SER A 200 25.55 -18.26 -19.78
CA SER A 200 24.81 -19.25 -20.60
C SER A 200 23.62 -19.91 -19.88
N ASN A 201 23.01 -19.23 -18.91
CA ASN A 201 21.80 -19.71 -18.23
C ASN A 201 20.59 -18.81 -18.49
N HIS A 202 20.76 -17.68 -19.18
CA HIS A 202 19.65 -16.78 -19.53
C HIS A 202 19.16 -16.94 -20.98
N GLU A 203 19.90 -17.68 -21.82
CA GLU A 203 19.50 -18.09 -23.17
C GLU A 203 19.11 -19.58 -23.23
N ARG A 204 18.57 -20.14 -22.15
CA ARG A 204 17.66 -21.28 -22.37
C ARG A 204 16.43 -20.69 -23.02
N THR A 205 16.40 -20.74 -24.34
CA THR A 205 15.20 -20.56 -25.16
C THR A 205 14.05 -21.21 -24.40
N GLN A 206 13.00 -20.46 -24.09
CA GLN A 206 11.82 -21.04 -23.43
C GLN A 206 11.18 -21.98 -24.46
N MET A 207 11.63 -23.23 -24.46
CA MET A 207 11.07 -24.28 -25.29
C MET A 207 9.72 -24.66 -24.67
N ALA A 208 8.75 -24.94 -25.54
CA ALA A 208 7.45 -25.40 -25.09
C ALA A 208 7.59 -26.74 -24.34
N THR A 209 6.62 -27.04 -23.48
CA THR A 209 6.67 -28.21 -22.58
C THR A 209 6.76 -29.53 -23.35
N ASP A 210 6.11 -29.62 -24.50
CA ASP A 210 6.16 -30.74 -25.43
C ASP A 210 7.54 -30.91 -26.08
N GLU A 211 8.17 -29.81 -26.46
CA GLU A 211 9.51 -29.80 -27.04
C GLU A 211 10.56 -30.29 -26.04
N MET A 212 10.44 -29.89 -24.76
CA MET A 212 11.26 -30.43 -23.66
C MET A 212 11.04 -31.93 -23.42
N VAL A 213 9.81 -32.43 -23.55
CA VAL A 213 9.48 -33.86 -23.42
C VAL A 213 10.07 -34.66 -24.59
N MET A 214 9.96 -34.13 -25.81
CA MET A 214 10.54 -34.70 -27.02
C MET A 214 12.07 -34.76 -26.97
N GLU A 215 12.75 -33.72 -26.49
CA GLU A 215 14.20 -33.75 -26.29
C GLU A 215 14.63 -34.84 -25.29
N ARG A 216 13.92 -34.95 -24.16
CA ARG A 216 14.20 -35.99 -23.15
C ARG A 216 13.99 -37.40 -23.71
N PHE A 217 12.93 -37.60 -24.48
CA PHE A 217 12.65 -38.87 -25.15
C PHE A 217 13.75 -39.21 -26.17
N LYS A 218 14.10 -38.28 -27.06
CA LYS A 218 15.19 -38.45 -28.03
C LYS A 218 16.52 -38.74 -27.35
N LYS A 219 16.84 -38.06 -26.25
CA LYS A 219 18.06 -38.28 -25.47
C LYS A 219 18.12 -39.66 -24.84
N ARG A 220 16.97 -40.23 -24.44
CA ARG A 220 16.87 -41.60 -23.93
C ARG A 220 17.00 -42.65 -25.03
N MET A 221 16.54 -42.36 -26.24
CA MET A 221 16.66 -43.23 -27.42
C MET A 221 18.03 -43.16 -28.10
N ARG A 222 18.85 -42.15 -27.75
CA ARG A 222 20.20 -41.94 -28.28
C ARG A 222 21.29 -42.60 -27.42
N LYS A 223 20.94 -43.66 -26.70
CA LYS A 223 21.86 -44.45 -25.89
C LYS A 223 21.94 -45.86 -26.44
#